data_AF-A0A8T6RML9-F1
#
_entry.id   AF-A0A8T6RML9-F1
#
_cell.length_a   1.000
_cell.length_b   1.000
_cell.length_c   1.000
_cell.angle_alpha   90.00
_cell.angle_beta   90.00
_cell.angle_gamma   90.00
#
_symmetry.space_group_name_H-M   'P 1'
#
loop_
_entity.id
_entity.type
_entity.pdbx_description
1 polymer ?
#
loop_
_entity_poly.entity_id
_entity_poly.type
_entity_poly.pdbx_seq_one_letter_code
_entity_poly.pdbx_strand_id
1 'polypeptide(L)'
;MFKKIKGKVKESVDKIKHDLKDLDLSQKQRNILIYLKERGGISNIELMSNDLGYLSSVIHQEIDELLGKKIIEGSYIFNDTEFILHEYIKAHILMQAQNNFEVDFNNIIQDFGVPITIVRDLISDLYKNNKIQGFFDIPENKTFFSVSKEDEKKFLNLLKDKRQDIKDLAIYVEDLILSNEDLDVDSLIEKIEEKPKKNDEDEFLLLAEELVKENINVKRARIWIENLISCKKISGTFDKNLETFTSDHVFLGDLLDEIQMAGRIGLYDIESRYGVTSKEKIKTYIQLLEVNKGLKGQLTEDGEEYITEEKIIEEIKQIIGSTEEILISTINSLLGLESGKLADLIYKLTKKGKLKGILSQNKEKFYQINKIKAAIMEDLSEVKEIEILEIANKYDISQVDAVLLIKELIKKYSKQLRGYVTSDSILFIKEEPLNFKIMAFIDKFPENKILLTTLQHELKLDEETLLNVLNNMLEFGLIQGKISKDLYIKK
;
A
#
# COMPACT_ATOMS: atom_id res chain seq x y z
N MET A 1 -1.96 -22.44 -62.47
CA MET A 1 -2.25 -23.52 -61.50
C MET A 1 -3.62 -23.35 -60.85
N PHE A 2 -3.90 -22.22 -60.19
CA PHE A 2 -5.21 -21.92 -59.55
C PHE A 2 -6.46 -22.01 -60.44
N LYS A 3 -6.41 -21.58 -61.72
CA LYS A 3 -7.54 -21.74 -62.67
C LYS A 3 -7.86 -23.22 -62.98
N LYS A 4 -6.85 -24.09 -62.97
CA LYS A 4 -6.99 -25.54 -63.26
C LYS A 4 -7.55 -26.31 -62.05
N ILE A 5 -7.29 -25.80 -60.84
CA ILE A 5 -7.84 -26.31 -59.57
C ILE A 5 -9.31 -25.89 -59.42
N LYS A 6 -9.64 -24.61 -59.71
CA LYS A 6 -11.01 -24.08 -59.62
C LYS A 6 -12.00 -24.78 -60.55
N GLY A 7 -11.56 -25.19 -61.75
CA GLY A 7 -12.38 -25.97 -62.70
C GLY A 7 -12.69 -27.40 -62.20
N LYS A 8 -11.68 -28.11 -61.67
CA LYS A 8 -11.85 -29.47 -61.13
C LYS A 8 -12.69 -29.51 -59.85
N VAL A 9 -12.62 -28.45 -59.04
CA VAL A 9 -13.46 -28.29 -57.84
C VAL A 9 -14.91 -28.07 -58.26
N LYS A 10 -15.17 -27.20 -59.25
CA LYS A 10 -16.53 -26.94 -59.74
C LYS A 10 -17.19 -28.19 -60.35
N GLU A 11 -16.47 -28.95 -61.18
CA GLU A 11 -16.96 -30.22 -61.73
C GLU A 11 -17.25 -31.27 -60.64
N SER A 12 -16.42 -31.32 -59.60
CA SER A 12 -16.66 -32.21 -58.46
C SER A 12 -17.90 -31.79 -57.66
N VAL A 13 -18.09 -30.49 -57.43
CA VAL A 13 -19.26 -29.94 -56.72
C VAL A 13 -20.55 -30.17 -57.49
N ASP A 14 -20.55 -29.96 -58.81
CA ASP A 14 -21.72 -30.16 -59.65
C ASP A 14 -22.08 -31.65 -59.76
N LYS A 15 -21.08 -32.55 -59.77
CA LYS A 15 -21.28 -34.00 -59.70
C LYS A 15 -21.83 -34.44 -58.33
N ILE A 16 -21.34 -33.89 -57.23
CA ILE A 16 -21.85 -34.18 -55.88
C ILE A 16 -23.29 -33.68 -55.72
N LYS A 17 -23.60 -32.47 -56.20
CA LYS A 17 -24.98 -31.96 -56.20
C LYS A 17 -25.92 -32.83 -57.03
N HIS A 18 -25.41 -33.46 -58.09
CA HIS A 18 -26.16 -34.40 -58.91
C HIS A 18 -26.39 -35.73 -58.18
N ASP A 19 -25.34 -36.32 -57.59
CA ASP A 19 -25.40 -37.60 -56.86
C ASP A 19 -26.25 -37.51 -55.57
N LEU A 20 -26.32 -36.32 -54.95
CA LEU A 20 -27.13 -36.07 -53.74
C LEU A 20 -28.56 -35.62 -54.05
N LYS A 21 -28.93 -35.43 -55.33
CA LYS A 21 -30.22 -34.84 -55.72
C LYS A 21 -31.40 -35.76 -55.41
N ASP A 22 -31.15 -37.07 -55.43
CA ASP A 22 -32.15 -38.13 -55.26
C ASP A 22 -32.23 -38.67 -53.81
N LEU A 23 -31.41 -38.14 -52.90
CA LEU A 23 -31.44 -38.47 -51.47
C LEU A 23 -32.29 -37.43 -50.71
N ASP A 24 -33.22 -37.91 -49.87
CA ASP A 24 -34.08 -37.08 -49.02
C ASP A 24 -33.30 -36.54 -47.80
N LEU A 25 -32.29 -35.72 -48.09
CA LEU A 25 -31.42 -35.07 -47.12
C LEU A 25 -31.84 -33.62 -46.92
N SER A 26 -31.84 -33.17 -45.67
CA SER A 26 -32.00 -31.74 -45.38
C SER A 26 -30.86 -30.92 -46.02
N GLN A 27 -31.16 -29.66 -46.36
CA GLN A 27 -30.16 -28.76 -46.95
C GLN A 27 -28.91 -28.59 -46.07
N LYS A 28 -29.07 -28.68 -44.74
CA LYS A 28 -28.00 -28.62 -43.74
C LYS A 28 -27.06 -29.84 -43.83
N GLN A 29 -27.61 -31.06 -43.95
CA GLN A 29 -26.84 -32.29 -44.14
C GLN A 29 -26.07 -32.32 -45.47
N ARG A 30 -26.69 -31.82 -46.55
CA ARG A 30 -26.02 -31.68 -47.86
C ARG A 30 -24.81 -30.74 -47.78
N ASN A 31 -24.93 -29.62 -47.07
CA ASN A 31 -23.84 -28.66 -46.91
C ASN A 31 -22.66 -29.23 -46.10
N ILE A 32 -22.93 -30.03 -45.06
CA ILE A 32 -21.88 -30.71 -44.26
C ILE A 32 -21.11 -31.72 -45.11
N LEU A 33 -21.80 -32.56 -45.89
CA LEU A 33 -21.19 -33.54 -46.78
C LEU A 33 -20.32 -32.89 -47.88
N ILE A 34 -20.76 -31.77 -48.43
CA ILE A 34 -19.97 -30.98 -49.40
C ILE A 34 -18.69 -30.44 -48.74
N TYR A 35 -18.80 -29.84 -47.55
CA TYR A 35 -17.67 -29.29 -46.81
C TYR A 35 -16.61 -30.35 -46.43
N LEU A 36 -17.04 -31.52 -45.93
CA LEU A 36 -16.16 -32.62 -45.54
C LEU A 36 -15.39 -33.21 -46.74
N LYS A 37 -16.03 -33.27 -47.91
CA LYS A 37 -15.43 -33.78 -49.15
C LYS A 37 -14.46 -32.77 -49.80
N GLU A 38 -14.73 -31.47 -49.71
CA GLU A 38 -13.84 -30.41 -50.21
C GLU A 38 -12.50 -30.32 -49.47
N ARG A 39 -12.46 -30.71 -48.19
CA ARG A 39 -11.24 -30.75 -47.36
C ARG A 39 -10.45 -32.07 -47.48
N GLY A 40 -10.88 -33.00 -48.33
CA GLY A 40 -10.17 -34.24 -48.63
C GLY A 40 -10.31 -35.37 -47.61
N GLY A 41 -11.32 -35.33 -46.73
CA GLY A 41 -11.55 -36.37 -45.71
C GLY A 41 -12.16 -37.66 -46.28
N ILE A 42 -13.14 -37.55 -47.20
CA ILE A 42 -13.96 -38.70 -47.57
C ILE A 42 -13.45 -39.34 -48.87
N SER A 43 -12.71 -40.45 -48.75
CA SER A 43 -12.12 -41.12 -49.92
C SER A 43 -13.03 -42.16 -50.60
N ASN A 44 -14.03 -42.75 -49.93
CA ASN A 44 -15.07 -43.58 -50.57
C ASN A 44 -16.18 -43.90 -49.56
N ILE A 45 -17.36 -43.28 -49.69
CA ILE A 45 -18.59 -43.83 -49.10
C ILE A 45 -19.41 -44.31 -50.29
N GLU A 46 -19.44 -45.63 -50.50
CA GLU A 46 -20.49 -46.24 -51.33
C GLU A 46 -21.79 -46.13 -50.53
N LEU A 47 -22.64 -45.17 -50.91
CA LEU A 47 -23.98 -44.99 -50.37
C LEU A 47 -24.89 -46.11 -50.89
N MET A 48 -24.68 -47.32 -50.37
CA MET A 48 -25.42 -48.54 -50.77
C MET A 48 -26.67 -48.80 -49.93
N SER A 49 -26.97 -47.98 -48.90
CA SER A 49 -28.16 -48.18 -48.06
C SER A 49 -29.04 -46.94 -47.98
N ASN A 50 -30.34 -47.11 -48.21
CA ASN A 50 -31.39 -46.14 -47.86
C ASN A 50 -31.61 -46.04 -46.33
N ASP A 51 -30.74 -46.64 -45.52
CA ASP A 51 -30.82 -46.61 -44.06
C ASP A 51 -30.15 -45.33 -43.54
N LEU A 52 -30.98 -44.38 -43.13
CA LEU A 52 -30.56 -43.11 -42.53
C LEU A 52 -29.76 -43.33 -41.24
N GLY A 53 -29.98 -44.43 -40.51
CA GLY A 53 -29.23 -44.77 -39.31
C GLY A 53 -27.78 -45.15 -39.62
N TYR A 54 -27.57 -45.96 -40.65
CA TYR A 54 -26.22 -46.31 -41.12
C TYR A 54 -25.46 -45.07 -41.61
N LEU A 55 -26.11 -44.23 -42.43
CA LEU A 55 -25.50 -43.00 -42.94
C LEU A 55 -25.11 -42.04 -41.79
N SER A 56 -25.96 -41.90 -40.78
CA SER A 56 -25.65 -41.13 -39.59
C SER A 56 -24.41 -41.68 -38.89
N SER A 57 -24.33 -42.99 -38.64
CA SER A 57 -23.19 -43.60 -37.94
C SER A 57 -21.85 -43.40 -38.67
N VAL A 58 -21.86 -43.47 -40.02
CA VAL A 58 -20.66 -43.25 -40.84
C VAL A 58 -20.23 -41.78 -40.78
N ILE A 59 -21.18 -40.83 -40.81
CA ILE A 59 -20.89 -39.40 -40.68
C ILE A 59 -20.27 -39.09 -39.31
N HIS A 60 -20.80 -39.67 -38.23
CA HIS A 60 -20.24 -39.48 -36.88
C HIS A 60 -18.82 -40.04 -36.78
N GLN A 61 -18.58 -41.25 -37.29
CA GLN A 61 -17.24 -41.85 -37.27
C GLN A 61 -16.21 -40.99 -38.02
N GLU A 62 -16.58 -40.43 -39.17
CA GLU A 62 -15.71 -39.55 -39.96
C GLU A 62 -15.44 -38.22 -39.22
N ILE A 63 -16.46 -37.62 -38.61
CA ILE A 63 -16.30 -36.40 -37.80
C ILE A 63 -15.37 -36.67 -36.61
N ASP A 64 -15.54 -37.79 -35.92
CA ASP A 64 -14.70 -38.20 -34.79
C ASP A 64 -13.24 -38.43 -35.21
N GLU A 65 -13.02 -39.02 -36.39
CA GLU A 65 -11.67 -39.18 -36.95
C GLU A 65 -11.02 -37.82 -37.26
N LEU A 66 -11.78 -36.88 -37.84
CA LEU A 66 -11.30 -35.53 -38.14
C LEU A 66 -11.03 -34.71 -36.87
N LEU A 67 -11.86 -34.85 -35.84
CA LEU A 67 -11.64 -34.28 -34.51
C LEU A 67 -10.38 -34.86 -33.86
N GLY A 68 -10.20 -36.19 -33.91
CA GLY A 68 -9.04 -36.88 -33.36
C GLY A 68 -7.72 -36.48 -34.02
N LYS A 69 -7.76 -36.19 -35.33
CA LYS A 69 -6.64 -35.62 -36.09
C LYS A 69 -6.47 -34.11 -35.93
N LYS A 70 -7.36 -33.43 -35.18
CA LYS A 70 -7.42 -31.96 -35.02
C LYS A 70 -7.51 -31.21 -36.35
N ILE A 71 -8.15 -31.82 -37.35
CA ILE A 71 -8.37 -31.19 -38.65
C ILE A 71 -9.53 -30.19 -38.57
N ILE A 72 -10.51 -30.50 -37.73
CA ILE A 72 -11.66 -29.65 -37.41
C ILE A 72 -11.78 -29.49 -35.89
N GLU A 73 -12.37 -28.37 -35.46
CA GLU A 73 -12.81 -28.12 -34.09
C GLU A 73 -14.33 -27.94 -34.12
N GLY A 74 -15.04 -28.60 -33.23
CA GLY A 74 -16.50 -28.57 -33.19
C GLY A 74 -17.07 -29.32 -32.01
N SER A 75 -18.39 -29.32 -31.89
CA SER A 75 -19.09 -30.02 -30.82
C SER A 75 -20.37 -30.63 -31.32
N TYR A 76 -20.68 -31.80 -30.76
CA TYR A 76 -21.99 -32.39 -30.90
C TYR A 76 -22.99 -31.68 -29.99
N ILE A 77 -24.18 -31.43 -30.53
CA ILE A 77 -25.29 -30.77 -29.86
C ILE A 77 -26.57 -31.62 -30.04
N PHE A 78 -27.58 -31.36 -29.21
CA PHE A 78 -28.87 -32.08 -29.21
C PHE A 78 -28.71 -33.61 -29.12
N ASN A 79 -28.12 -34.12 -28.03
CA ASN A 79 -27.91 -35.56 -27.78
C ASN A 79 -27.15 -36.28 -28.92
N ASP A 80 -26.05 -35.68 -29.38
CA ASP A 80 -25.19 -36.26 -30.41
C ASP A 80 -25.88 -36.47 -31.76
N THR A 81 -26.84 -35.61 -32.12
CA THR A 81 -27.53 -35.70 -33.42
C THR A 81 -27.09 -34.65 -34.43
N GLU A 82 -26.56 -33.51 -33.97
CA GLU A 82 -26.01 -32.48 -34.83
C GLU A 82 -24.58 -32.13 -34.43
N PHE A 83 -23.73 -31.84 -35.41
CA PHE A 83 -22.37 -31.38 -35.18
C PHE A 83 -22.22 -29.94 -35.68
N ILE A 84 -21.72 -29.06 -34.81
CA ILE A 84 -21.42 -27.67 -35.15
C ILE A 84 -19.93 -27.40 -35.11
N LEU A 85 -19.41 -26.80 -36.19
CA LEU A 85 -18.02 -26.36 -36.24
C LEU A 85 -17.84 -25.11 -35.37
N HIS A 86 -16.79 -25.11 -34.56
CA HIS A 86 -16.45 -23.99 -33.68
C HIS A 86 -16.19 -22.70 -34.46
N GLU A 87 -15.69 -22.77 -35.69
CA GLU A 87 -15.48 -21.59 -36.54
C GLU A 87 -16.78 -20.81 -36.83
N TYR A 88 -17.93 -21.47 -36.91
CA TYR A 88 -19.21 -20.76 -37.08
C TYR A 88 -19.59 -19.99 -35.82
N ILE A 89 -19.38 -20.61 -34.65
CA ILE A 89 -19.64 -19.98 -33.36
C ILE A 89 -18.67 -18.81 -33.16
N LYS A 90 -17.37 -18.99 -33.46
CA LYS A 90 -16.35 -17.92 -33.43
C LYS A 90 -16.71 -16.75 -34.35
N ALA A 91 -17.18 -17.02 -35.56
CA ALA A 91 -17.62 -15.97 -36.49
C ALA A 91 -18.82 -15.18 -35.94
N HIS A 92 -19.77 -15.87 -35.30
CA HIS A 92 -20.92 -15.23 -34.66
C HIS A 92 -20.51 -14.40 -33.45
N ILE A 93 -19.64 -14.92 -32.58
CA ILE A 93 -19.05 -14.17 -31.46
C ILE A 93 -18.33 -12.93 -31.97
N LEU A 94 -17.53 -13.04 -33.02
CA LEU A 94 -16.81 -11.91 -33.61
C LEU A 94 -17.77 -10.83 -34.11
N MET A 95 -18.84 -11.23 -34.80
CA MET A 95 -19.88 -10.32 -35.26
C MET A 95 -20.57 -9.62 -34.08
N GLN A 96 -20.98 -10.37 -33.06
CA GLN A 96 -21.58 -9.76 -31.86
C GLN A 96 -20.60 -8.82 -31.16
N ALA A 97 -19.34 -9.20 -30.98
CA ALA A 97 -18.33 -8.34 -30.34
C ALA A 97 -17.98 -7.08 -31.18
N GLN A 98 -18.17 -7.12 -32.50
CA GLN A 98 -17.90 -5.97 -33.37
C GLN A 98 -19.07 -4.98 -33.39
N ASN A 99 -20.30 -5.49 -33.29
CA ASN A 99 -21.52 -4.71 -33.44
C ASN A 99 -22.16 -4.33 -32.11
N ASN A 100 -21.86 -5.09 -31.05
CA ASN A 100 -22.45 -4.91 -29.74
C ASN A 100 -21.34 -4.74 -28.70
N PHE A 101 -21.58 -3.87 -27.73
CA PHE A 101 -20.74 -3.77 -26.55
C PHE A 101 -20.78 -5.06 -25.71
N GLU A 102 -21.92 -5.77 -25.71
CA GLU A 102 -22.12 -6.97 -24.90
C GLU A 102 -22.30 -8.23 -25.75
N VAL A 103 -21.58 -9.28 -25.38
CA VAL A 103 -21.73 -10.64 -25.90
C VAL A 103 -22.23 -11.53 -24.76
N ASP A 104 -23.55 -11.73 -24.68
CA ASP A 104 -24.19 -12.62 -23.70
C ASP A 104 -24.04 -14.09 -24.12
N PHE A 105 -23.46 -14.90 -23.23
CA PHE A 105 -23.19 -16.31 -23.51
C PHE A 105 -24.49 -17.10 -23.62
N ASN A 106 -25.56 -16.70 -22.93
CA ASN A 106 -26.85 -17.39 -23.01
C ASN A 106 -27.45 -17.30 -24.41
N ASN A 107 -27.30 -16.16 -25.09
CA ASN A 107 -27.74 -16.01 -26.48
C ASN A 107 -26.96 -16.95 -27.40
N ILE A 108 -25.64 -17.05 -27.23
CA ILE A 108 -24.81 -17.98 -28.01
C ILE A 108 -25.17 -19.44 -27.70
N ILE A 109 -25.41 -19.78 -26.43
CA ILE A 109 -25.85 -21.11 -26.00
C ILE A 109 -27.20 -21.44 -26.63
N GLN A 110 -28.14 -20.49 -26.65
CA GLN A 110 -29.46 -20.68 -27.23
C GLN A 110 -29.41 -20.84 -28.75
N ASP A 111 -28.60 -20.02 -29.44
CA ASP A 111 -28.48 -20.04 -30.90
C ASP A 111 -27.79 -21.31 -31.42
N PHE A 112 -26.83 -21.85 -30.66
CA PHE A 112 -25.97 -22.94 -31.12
C PHE A 112 -26.11 -24.23 -30.33
N GLY A 113 -26.86 -24.26 -29.23
CA GLY A 113 -27.07 -25.46 -28.40
C GLY A 113 -25.80 -25.99 -27.72
N VAL A 114 -24.78 -25.16 -27.53
CA VAL A 114 -23.47 -25.56 -26.96
C VAL A 114 -23.37 -25.27 -25.46
N PRO A 115 -22.60 -26.05 -24.68
CA PRO A 115 -22.33 -25.75 -23.28
C PRO A 115 -21.59 -24.41 -23.08
N ILE A 116 -21.87 -23.72 -21.96
CA ILE A 116 -21.22 -22.45 -21.60
C ILE A 116 -19.69 -22.53 -21.55
N THR A 117 -19.13 -23.68 -21.17
CA THR A 117 -17.67 -23.90 -21.15
C THR A 117 -17.07 -23.75 -22.54
N ILE A 118 -17.76 -24.23 -23.57
CA ILE A 118 -17.32 -24.12 -24.97
C ILE A 118 -17.37 -22.66 -25.41
N VAL A 119 -18.47 -21.96 -25.14
CA VAL A 119 -18.59 -20.52 -25.47
C VAL A 119 -17.45 -19.72 -24.83
N ARG A 120 -17.21 -19.92 -23.53
CA ARG A 120 -16.12 -19.26 -22.80
C ARG A 120 -14.74 -19.57 -23.38
N ASP A 121 -14.47 -20.83 -23.73
CA ASP A 121 -13.18 -21.25 -24.26
C ASP A 121 -12.94 -20.67 -25.67
N LEU A 122 -13.99 -20.57 -26.50
CA LEU A 122 -13.93 -19.93 -27.82
C LEU A 122 -13.72 -18.41 -27.73
N ILE A 123 -14.41 -17.72 -26.82
CA ILE A 123 -14.19 -16.28 -26.57
C ILE A 123 -12.76 -16.06 -26.05
N SER A 124 -12.28 -16.93 -25.16
CA SER A 124 -10.92 -16.87 -24.65
C SER A 124 -9.87 -17.07 -25.76
N ASP A 125 -10.12 -17.99 -26.69
CA ASP A 125 -9.27 -18.21 -27.86
C ASP A 125 -9.24 -16.95 -28.77
N LEU A 126 -10.40 -16.39 -29.08
CA LEU A 126 -10.51 -15.15 -29.87
C LEU A 126 -9.80 -13.98 -29.20
N TYR A 127 -9.94 -13.83 -27.88
CA TYR A 127 -9.27 -12.80 -27.10
C TYR A 127 -7.74 -12.98 -27.10
N LYS A 128 -7.25 -14.19 -26.80
CA LYS A 128 -5.80 -14.51 -26.81
C LYS A 128 -5.17 -14.29 -28.19
N ASN A 129 -5.92 -14.56 -29.26
CA ASN A 129 -5.49 -14.34 -30.63
C ASN A 129 -5.69 -12.90 -31.13
N ASN A 130 -6.04 -11.96 -30.24
CA ASN A 130 -6.30 -10.54 -30.54
C ASN A 130 -7.37 -10.33 -31.62
N LYS A 131 -8.33 -11.25 -31.75
CA LYS A 131 -9.45 -11.13 -32.70
C LYS A 131 -10.59 -10.29 -32.14
N ILE A 132 -10.77 -10.32 -30.83
CA ILE A 132 -11.66 -9.44 -30.06
C ILE A 132 -10.86 -8.75 -28.95
N GLN A 133 -11.37 -7.63 -28.46
CA GLN A 133 -10.80 -6.87 -27.34
C GLN A 133 -11.92 -6.59 -26.35
N GLY A 134 -11.64 -6.66 -25.05
CA GLY A 134 -12.69 -6.61 -24.05
C GLY A 134 -12.31 -7.32 -22.75
N PHE A 135 -13.32 -7.60 -21.93
CA PHE A 135 -13.16 -8.30 -20.65
C PHE A 135 -14.37 -9.17 -20.33
N PHE A 136 -14.16 -10.20 -19.52
CA PHE A 136 -15.22 -11.09 -19.04
C PHE A 136 -15.91 -10.47 -17.83
N ASP A 137 -17.22 -10.70 -17.68
CA ASP A 137 -17.91 -10.44 -16.43
C ASP A 137 -17.37 -11.39 -15.34
N ILE A 138 -16.62 -10.87 -14.37
CA ILE A 138 -16.17 -11.63 -13.20
C ILE A 138 -17.08 -11.23 -12.04
N PRO A 139 -17.68 -12.19 -11.29
CA PRO A 139 -17.33 -13.62 -11.22
C PRO A 139 -18.18 -14.56 -12.09
N GLU A 140 -19.27 -14.07 -12.69
CA GLU A 140 -20.28 -14.96 -13.29
C GLU A 140 -19.79 -15.65 -14.57
N ASN A 141 -18.86 -15.04 -15.31
CA ASN A 141 -18.32 -15.50 -16.60
C ASN A 141 -19.42 -15.86 -17.61
N LYS A 142 -20.51 -15.08 -17.63
CA LYS A 142 -21.65 -15.26 -18.54
C LYS A 142 -21.69 -14.25 -19.68
N THR A 143 -20.86 -13.22 -19.59
CA THR A 143 -20.87 -12.10 -20.52
C THR A 143 -19.44 -11.72 -20.87
N PHE A 144 -19.21 -11.31 -22.11
CA PHE A 144 -17.99 -10.65 -22.55
C PHE A 144 -18.33 -9.24 -23.05
N PHE A 145 -17.67 -8.22 -22.49
CA PHE A 145 -17.85 -6.83 -22.89
C PHE A 145 -16.75 -6.47 -23.90
N SER A 146 -17.15 -6.18 -25.13
CA SER A 146 -16.25 -5.79 -26.21
C SER A 146 -15.90 -4.32 -26.11
N VAL A 147 -14.61 -3.99 -26.00
CA VAL A 147 -14.13 -2.61 -25.87
C VAL A 147 -12.93 -2.39 -26.78
N SER A 148 -12.93 -1.28 -27.51
CA SER A 148 -11.78 -0.89 -28.33
C SER A 148 -10.58 -0.52 -27.45
N LYS A 149 -9.35 -0.75 -27.95
CA LYS A 149 -8.11 -0.29 -27.29
C LYS A 149 -8.09 1.21 -26.99
N GLU A 150 -8.74 2.02 -27.81
CA GLU A 150 -8.78 3.47 -27.61
C GLU A 150 -9.69 3.82 -26.43
N ASP A 151 -10.85 3.18 -26.34
CA ASP A 151 -11.82 3.43 -25.28
C ASP A 151 -11.35 2.86 -23.94
N GLU A 152 -10.69 1.70 -23.97
CA GLU A 152 -9.99 1.18 -22.80
C GLU A 152 -8.93 2.18 -22.30
N LYS A 153 -8.15 2.78 -23.21
CA LYS A 153 -7.13 3.78 -22.85
C LYS A 153 -7.76 5.07 -22.30
N LYS A 154 -8.87 5.54 -22.89
CA LYS A 154 -9.60 6.71 -22.40
C LYS A 154 -10.18 6.44 -21.00
N PHE A 155 -10.81 5.29 -20.80
CA PHE A 155 -11.35 4.88 -19.51
C PHE A 155 -10.24 4.74 -18.45
N LEU A 156 -9.12 4.11 -18.78
CA LEU A 156 -7.94 4.04 -17.91
C LEU A 156 -7.39 5.42 -17.53
N ASN A 157 -7.46 6.40 -18.43
CA ASN A 157 -7.04 7.76 -18.14
C ASN A 157 -8.03 8.51 -17.25
N LEU A 158 -9.33 8.22 -17.34
CA LEU A 158 -10.35 8.80 -16.44
C LEU A 158 -10.20 8.31 -15.00
N LEU A 159 -9.76 7.06 -14.82
CA LEU A 159 -9.51 6.45 -13.51
C LEU A 159 -8.17 6.86 -12.89
N LYS A 160 -7.24 7.39 -13.69
CA LYS A 160 -5.97 7.90 -13.19
C LYS A 160 -6.17 9.26 -12.53
N ASP A 161 -5.65 9.39 -11.32
CA ASP A 161 -5.49 10.66 -10.60
C ASP A 161 -6.79 11.35 -10.16
N LYS A 162 -7.93 10.63 -10.10
CA LYS A 162 -9.20 11.16 -9.59
C LYS A 162 -9.93 10.18 -8.65
N ARG A 163 -10.76 10.72 -7.76
CA ARG A 163 -11.93 10.02 -7.20
C ARG A 163 -13.05 10.12 -8.23
N GLN A 164 -13.72 9.02 -8.49
CA GLN A 164 -14.78 8.96 -9.49
C GLN A 164 -16.02 8.31 -8.88
N ASP A 165 -17.16 8.99 -8.99
CA ASP A 165 -18.47 8.38 -8.76
C ASP A 165 -18.71 7.36 -9.88
N ILE A 166 -19.14 6.15 -9.52
CA ILE A 166 -19.41 5.11 -10.52
C ILE A 166 -20.58 5.50 -11.40
N LYS A 167 -21.52 6.35 -10.94
CA LYS A 167 -22.60 6.88 -11.77
C LYS A 167 -22.05 7.75 -12.90
N ASP A 168 -21.06 8.60 -12.61
CA ASP A 168 -20.41 9.41 -13.64
C ASP A 168 -19.64 8.54 -14.64
N LEU A 169 -19.00 7.47 -14.15
CA LEU A 169 -18.35 6.48 -15.01
C LEU A 169 -19.35 5.65 -15.81
N ALA A 170 -20.54 5.38 -15.25
CA ALA A 170 -21.62 4.66 -15.89
C ALA A 170 -22.18 5.46 -17.06
N ILE A 171 -22.33 6.78 -16.93
CA ILE A 171 -22.69 7.69 -18.03
C ILE A 171 -21.63 7.62 -19.14
N TYR A 172 -20.34 7.63 -18.81
CA TYR A 172 -19.28 7.50 -19.80
C TYR A 172 -19.29 6.13 -20.51
N VAL A 173 -19.59 5.05 -19.78
CA VAL A 173 -19.77 3.70 -20.35
C VAL A 173 -21.00 3.68 -21.27
N GLU A 174 -22.06 4.38 -20.89
CA GLU A 174 -23.28 4.52 -21.70
C GLU A 174 -23.03 5.31 -22.99
N ASP A 175 -22.31 6.43 -22.93
CA ASP A 175 -21.88 7.17 -24.13
C ASP A 175 -21.02 6.30 -25.06
N LEU A 176 -20.17 5.43 -24.52
CA LEU A 176 -19.39 4.45 -25.29
C LEU A 176 -20.24 3.36 -25.94
N ILE A 177 -21.34 2.95 -25.28
CA ILE A 177 -22.28 1.98 -25.82
C ILE A 177 -23.11 2.64 -26.94
N LEU A 178 -23.67 3.82 -26.67
CA LEU A 178 -24.52 4.57 -27.59
C LEU A 178 -23.77 5.08 -28.83
N SER A 179 -22.46 5.32 -28.75
CA SER A 179 -21.64 5.72 -29.90
C SER A 179 -21.23 4.56 -30.82
N ASN A 180 -21.46 3.30 -30.41
CA ASN A 180 -21.16 2.10 -31.21
C ASN A 180 -22.42 1.43 -31.80
N GLU A 181 -23.61 1.75 -31.29
CA GLU A 181 -24.86 1.36 -31.92
C GLU A 181 -25.25 2.41 -32.97
N ASP A 182 -25.32 2.03 -34.26
CA ASP A 182 -26.07 2.78 -35.28
C ASP A 182 -27.57 2.73 -34.89
N LEU A 183 -27.93 3.43 -33.82
CA LEU A 183 -29.30 3.67 -33.40
C LEU A 183 -29.84 4.81 -34.26
N ASP A 184 -30.71 4.47 -35.20
CA ASP A 184 -31.54 5.42 -35.90
C ASP A 184 -32.52 6.06 -34.90
N VAL A 185 -32.05 7.12 -34.23
CA VAL A 185 -32.79 7.91 -33.25
C VAL A 185 -34.09 8.46 -33.86
N ASP A 186 -34.15 8.67 -35.18
CA ASP A 186 -35.33 9.19 -35.87
C ASP A 186 -36.49 8.16 -35.90
N SER A 187 -36.19 6.86 -35.96
CA SER A 187 -37.16 5.74 -35.85
C SER A 187 -37.76 5.58 -34.45
N LEU A 188 -37.01 5.95 -33.41
CA LEU A 188 -37.49 5.99 -32.03
C LEU A 188 -38.36 7.22 -31.76
N ILE A 189 -38.04 8.38 -32.36
CA ILE A 189 -38.85 9.58 -32.29
C ILE A 189 -40.20 9.38 -33.01
N GLU A 190 -40.22 8.71 -34.18
CA GLU A 190 -41.47 8.37 -34.90
C GLU A 190 -42.41 7.47 -34.07
N LYS A 191 -41.86 6.53 -33.29
CA LYS A 191 -42.66 5.67 -32.39
C LYS A 191 -43.18 6.38 -31.15
N ILE A 192 -42.55 7.48 -30.74
CA ILE A 192 -42.95 8.30 -29.60
C ILE A 192 -44.06 9.31 -29.99
N GLU A 193 -44.14 9.70 -31.27
CA GLU A 193 -45.16 10.65 -31.75
C GLU A 193 -46.55 10.03 -32.03
N GLU A 194 -46.67 8.69 -32.10
CA GLU A 194 -47.96 7.99 -32.16
C GLU A 194 -48.53 7.73 -30.75
N LYS A 195 -49.22 8.74 -30.20
CA LYS A 195 -49.94 8.63 -28.92
C LYS A 195 -51.00 7.52 -28.90
N PRO A 196 -51.19 6.91 -27.71
CA PRO A 196 -52.48 6.91 -27.06
C PRO A 196 -52.46 7.66 -25.72
N LYS A 197 -53.66 8.01 -25.23
CA LYS A 197 -53.91 8.86 -24.05
C LYS A 197 -53.92 8.05 -22.74
N LYS A 198 -53.23 8.59 -21.72
CA LYS A 198 -53.40 8.48 -20.24
C LYS A 198 -53.46 7.08 -19.60
N ASN A 199 -52.46 6.75 -18.78
CA ASN A 199 -52.50 6.82 -17.30
C ASN A 199 -51.08 6.69 -16.71
N ASP A 200 -50.86 7.20 -15.50
CA ASP A 200 -49.59 7.39 -14.77
C ASP A 200 -48.75 6.10 -14.45
N GLU A 201 -48.92 5.01 -15.20
CA GLU A 201 -48.06 3.82 -15.13
C GLU A 201 -46.82 3.95 -16.01
N ASP A 202 -46.91 4.68 -17.13
CA ASP A 202 -45.81 4.83 -18.08
C ASP A 202 -44.67 5.72 -17.57
N GLU A 203 -44.97 6.72 -16.71
CA GLU A 203 -43.96 7.58 -16.09
C GLU A 203 -43.19 6.82 -14.99
N PHE A 204 -43.85 5.90 -14.28
CA PHE A 204 -43.21 5.02 -13.30
C PHE A 204 -42.39 3.90 -13.98
N LEU A 205 -42.85 3.42 -15.15
CA LEU A 205 -42.13 2.46 -15.98
C LEU A 205 -40.90 3.09 -16.63
N LEU A 206 -41.00 4.32 -17.14
CA LEU A 206 -39.86 5.12 -17.65
C LEU A 206 -38.84 5.40 -16.55
N LEU A 207 -39.29 5.81 -15.36
CA LEU A 207 -38.39 6.05 -14.23
C LEU A 207 -37.77 4.74 -13.72
N ALA A 208 -38.51 3.63 -13.72
CA ALA A 208 -37.98 2.32 -13.36
C ALA A 208 -37.03 1.78 -14.43
N GLU A 209 -37.28 2.03 -15.71
CA GLU A 209 -36.38 1.69 -16.82
C GLU A 209 -35.12 2.54 -16.81
N GLU A 210 -35.20 3.84 -16.51
CA GLU A 210 -34.05 4.71 -16.27
C GLU A 210 -33.27 4.25 -15.03
N LEU A 211 -33.93 3.95 -13.91
CA LEU A 211 -33.27 3.44 -12.71
C LEU A 211 -32.67 2.06 -12.91
N VAL A 212 -33.28 1.19 -13.73
CA VAL A 212 -32.74 -0.13 -14.09
C VAL A 212 -31.56 0.03 -15.05
N LYS A 213 -31.63 0.93 -16.04
CA LYS A 213 -30.51 1.26 -16.94
C LYS A 213 -29.33 1.87 -16.17
N GLU A 214 -29.58 2.85 -15.31
CA GLU A 214 -28.56 3.42 -14.41
C GLU A 214 -27.94 2.34 -13.51
N ASN A 215 -28.74 1.45 -12.90
CA ASN A 215 -28.21 0.37 -12.07
C ASN A 215 -27.43 -0.69 -12.86
N ILE A 216 -27.85 -1.01 -14.09
CA ILE A 216 -27.12 -1.92 -14.99
C ILE A 216 -25.79 -1.27 -15.40
N ASN A 217 -25.79 0.02 -15.72
CA ASN A 217 -24.59 0.76 -16.14
C ASN A 217 -23.60 0.92 -14.97
N VAL A 218 -24.07 1.18 -13.75
CA VAL A 218 -23.25 1.18 -12.53
C VAL A 218 -22.64 -0.20 -12.26
N LYS A 219 -23.44 -1.27 -12.36
CA LYS A 219 -22.93 -2.65 -12.21
C LYS A 219 -21.86 -2.97 -13.26
N ARG A 220 -22.07 -2.59 -14.52
CA ARG A 220 -21.11 -2.78 -15.63
C ARG A 220 -19.82 -2.00 -15.42
N ALA A 221 -19.90 -0.71 -15.07
CA ALA A 221 -18.74 0.10 -14.75
C ALA A 221 -17.93 -0.48 -13.59
N ARG A 222 -18.60 -0.98 -12.55
CA ARG A 222 -17.95 -1.68 -11.43
C ARG A 222 -17.21 -2.94 -11.89
N ILE A 223 -17.87 -3.83 -12.63
CA ILE A 223 -17.25 -5.06 -13.17
C ILE A 223 -16.03 -4.71 -14.04
N TRP A 224 -16.10 -3.65 -14.83
CA TRP A 224 -14.97 -3.22 -15.64
C TRP A 224 -13.78 -2.80 -14.77
N ILE A 225 -14.01 -1.96 -13.76
CA ILE A 225 -12.97 -1.52 -12.82
C ILE A 225 -12.40 -2.72 -12.05
N GLU A 226 -13.24 -3.64 -11.57
CA GLU A 226 -12.80 -4.88 -10.89
C GLU A 226 -11.88 -5.72 -11.79
N ASN A 227 -12.20 -5.83 -13.08
CA ASN A 227 -11.34 -6.49 -14.07
C ASN A 227 -10.01 -5.76 -14.29
N LEU A 228 -10.03 -4.43 -14.33
CA LEU A 228 -8.80 -3.65 -14.45
C LEU A 228 -7.91 -3.80 -13.20
N ILE A 229 -8.51 -3.94 -12.01
CA ILE A 229 -7.80 -4.24 -10.77
C ILE A 229 -7.22 -5.66 -10.80
N SER A 230 -8.02 -6.67 -11.17
CA SER A 230 -7.59 -8.08 -11.20
C SER A 230 -6.42 -8.31 -12.18
N CYS A 231 -6.43 -7.57 -13.30
CA CYS A 231 -5.37 -7.56 -14.29
C CYS A 231 -4.19 -6.62 -13.93
N LYS A 232 -4.20 -6.00 -12.74
CA LYS A 232 -3.18 -5.06 -12.26
C LYS A 232 -2.94 -3.85 -13.20
N LYS A 233 -3.95 -3.44 -13.97
CA LYS A 233 -3.90 -2.28 -14.86
C LYS A 233 -4.15 -0.97 -14.12
N ILE A 234 -4.97 -1.03 -13.08
CA ILE A 234 -5.21 0.05 -12.11
C ILE A 234 -5.09 -0.51 -10.70
N SER A 235 -4.92 0.38 -9.72
CA SER A 235 -4.96 0.02 -8.32
C SER A 235 -5.81 1.05 -7.55
N GLY A 236 -6.65 0.56 -6.64
CA GLY A 236 -7.64 1.38 -5.94
C GLY A 236 -8.56 0.55 -5.07
N THR A 237 -9.56 1.24 -4.50
CA THR A 237 -10.63 0.67 -3.69
C THR A 237 -11.96 1.28 -4.03
N PHE A 238 -12.99 0.45 -3.93
CA PHE A 238 -14.36 0.93 -3.78
C PHE A 238 -14.63 1.31 -2.33
N ASP A 239 -15.54 2.26 -2.14
CA ASP A 239 -16.14 2.51 -0.84
C ASP A 239 -17.03 1.32 -0.39
N LYS A 240 -17.60 1.42 0.82
CA LYS A 240 -18.41 0.36 1.41
C LYS A 240 -19.68 0.05 0.62
N ASN A 241 -20.23 1.06 -0.07
CA ASN A 241 -21.46 0.92 -0.85
C ASN A 241 -21.19 0.46 -2.29
N LEU A 242 -19.91 0.38 -2.69
CA LEU A 242 -19.49 0.11 -4.06
C LEU A 242 -20.04 1.16 -5.04
N GLU A 243 -20.10 2.42 -4.61
CA GLU A 243 -20.61 3.55 -5.40
C GLU A 243 -19.48 4.48 -5.86
N THR A 244 -18.37 4.55 -5.12
CA THR A 244 -17.23 5.40 -5.47
C THR A 244 -15.97 4.56 -5.66
N PHE A 245 -15.26 4.76 -6.77
CA PHE A 245 -13.90 4.24 -6.94
C PHE A 245 -12.87 5.32 -6.63
N THR A 246 -11.92 5.00 -5.75
CA THR A 246 -10.76 5.84 -5.47
C THR A 246 -9.49 5.12 -5.88
N SER A 247 -8.72 5.73 -6.79
CA SER A 247 -7.39 5.22 -7.14
C SER A 247 -6.44 5.31 -5.95
N ASP A 248 -5.52 4.35 -5.83
CA ASP A 248 -4.58 4.30 -4.70
C ASP A 248 -3.73 5.57 -4.60
N HIS A 249 -3.37 6.18 -5.74
CA HIS A 249 -2.57 7.40 -5.76
C HIS A 249 -3.29 8.57 -5.09
N VAL A 250 -4.58 8.76 -5.41
CA VAL A 250 -5.40 9.81 -4.82
C VAL A 250 -5.65 9.51 -3.35
N PHE A 251 -6.02 8.27 -3.02
CA PHE A 251 -6.22 7.83 -1.65
C PHE A 251 -4.98 8.07 -0.78
N LEU A 252 -3.78 7.71 -1.27
CA LEU A 252 -2.53 7.91 -0.54
C LEU A 252 -2.20 9.39 -0.34
N GLY A 253 -2.52 10.25 -1.31
CA GLY A 253 -2.38 11.70 -1.17
C GLY A 253 -3.27 12.25 -0.06
N ASP A 254 -4.56 11.98 -0.15
CA ASP A 254 -5.57 12.42 0.83
C ASP A 254 -5.23 11.91 2.24
N LEU A 255 -4.88 10.62 2.35
CA LEU A 255 -4.51 9.99 3.62
C LEU A 255 -3.25 10.62 4.23
N LEU A 256 -2.25 10.96 3.42
CA LEU A 256 -1.03 11.59 3.90
C LEU A 256 -1.31 12.97 4.49
N ASP A 257 -2.02 13.81 3.75
CA ASP A 257 -2.38 15.17 4.18
C ASP A 257 -3.18 15.12 5.48
N GLU A 258 -4.10 14.16 5.56
CA GLU A 258 -4.92 13.98 6.74
C GLU A 258 -4.11 13.52 7.96
N ILE A 259 -3.23 12.52 7.82
CA ILE A 259 -2.35 12.06 8.90
C ILE A 259 -1.47 13.21 9.39
N GLN A 260 -0.90 14.00 8.47
CA GLN A 260 -0.02 15.12 8.82
C GLN A 260 -0.79 16.24 9.53
N MET A 261 -2.04 16.50 9.14
CA MET A 261 -2.87 17.54 9.75
C MET A 261 -3.39 17.12 11.12
N ALA A 262 -3.88 15.88 11.28
CA ALA A 262 -4.43 15.39 12.53
C ALA A 262 -3.35 15.03 13.56
N GLY A 263 -2.21 14.52 13.09
CA GLY A 263 -1.09 14.07 13.90
C GLY A 263 -1.31 12.73 14.62
N ARG A 264 -2.55 12.42 15.03
CA ARG A 264 -3.02 11.12 15.53
C ARG A 264 -4.32 10.78 14.80
N ILE A 265 -4.45 9.57 14.28
CA ILE A 265 -5.64 9.13 13.54
C ILE A 265 -6.02 7.69 13.86
N GLY A 266 -7.31 7.45 14.10
CA GLY A 266 -7.86 6.10 14.24
C GLY A 266 -8.01 5.42 12.88
N LEU A 267 -7.56 4.17 12.77
CA LEU A 267 -7.71 3.38 11.53
C LEU A 267 -9.18 3.10 11.23
N TYR A 268 -10.03 2.98 12.26
CA TYR A 268 -11.48 2.86 12.09
C TYR A 268 -12.10 4.10 11.45
N ASP A 269 -11.61 5.30 11.81
CA ASP A 269 -12.13 6.55 11.23
C ASP A 269 -11.74 6.69 9.76
N ILE A 270 -10.55 6.19 9.38
CA ILE A 270 -10.13 6.08 7.98
C ILE A 270 -11.01 5.05 7.26
N GLU A 271 -11.22 3.87 7.86
CA GLU A 271 -12.07 2.81 7.33
C GLU A 271 -13.47 3.34 7.00
N SER A 272 -14.10 4.03 7.96
CA SER A 272 -15.45 4.55 7.82
C SER A 272 -15.56 5.67 6.78
N ARG A 273 -14.56 6.55 6.65
CA ARG A 273 -14.63 7.71 5.75
C ARG A 273 -14.28 7.39 4.31
N TYR A 274 -13.33 6.48 4.11
CA TYR A 274 -12.85 6.11 2.78
C TYR A 274 -13.45 4.79 2.29
N GLY A 275 -14.24 4.11 3.13
CA GLY A 275 -14.88 2.83 2.80
C GLY A 275 -13.89 1.70 2.55
N VAL A 276 -12.64 1.83 3.01
CA VAL A 276 -11.61 0.79 2.85
C VAL A 276 -11.95 -0.37 3.78
N THR A 277 -12.38 -1.50 3.24
CA THR A 277 -12.97 -2.61 4.01
C THR A 277 -12.03 -3.39 4.95
N SER A 278 -10.77 -2.98 5.10
CA SER A 278 -9.80 -3.68 5.95
C SER A 278 -8.75 -2.76 6.54
N LYS A 279 -8.62 -2.78 7.87
CA LYS A 279 -7.54 -2.09 8.61
C LYS A 279 -6.16 -2.53 8.16
N GLU A 280 -5.96 -3.79 7.79
CA GLU A 280 -4.67 -4.28 7.28
C GLU A 280 -4.28 -3.63 5.96
N LYS A 281 -5.26 -3.29 5.13
CA LYS A 281 -5.04 -2.54 3.90
C LYS A 281 -4.63 -1.10 4.21
N ILE A 282 -5.26 -0.46 5.20
CA ILE A 282 -4.86 0.88 5.68
C ILE A 282 -3.44 0.86 6.26
N LYS A 283 -3.09 -0.13 7.08
CA LYS A 283 -1.71 -0.31 7.60
C LYS A 283 -0.70 -0.44 6.46
N THR A 284 -1.05 -1.20 5.41
CA THR A 284 -0.20 -1.33 4.21
C THR A 284 0.00 0.02 3.52
N TYR A 285 -1.06 0.82 3.38
CA TYR A 285 -0.95 2.16 2.81
C TYR A 285 -0.09 3.10 3.66
N ILE A 286 -0.24 3.06 4.99
CA ILE A 286 0.61 3.83 5.91
C ILE A 286 2.08 3.42 5.74
N GLN A 287 2.40 2.14 5.69
CA GLN A 287 3.77 1.65 5.42
C GLN A 287 4.31 2.16 4.07
N LEU A 288 3.47 2.19 3.03
CA LEU A 288 3.85 2.77 1.74
C LEU A 288 4.14 4.27 1.83
N LEU A 289 3.40 5.02 2.65
CA LEU A 289 3.66 6.43 2.90
C LEU A 289 4.97 6.64 3.68
N GLU A 290 5.27 5.77 4.65
CA GLU A 290 6.54 5.81 5.39
C GLU A 290 7.73 5.61 4.45
N VAL A 291 7.65 4.60 3.57
CA VAL A 291 8.74 4.26 2.64
C VAL A 291 8.86 5.29 1.51
N ASN A 292 7.76 5.66 0.87
CA ASN A 292 7.79 6.42 -0.39
C ASN A 292 7.64 7.93 -0.21
N LYS A 293 7.02 8.38 0.88
CA LYS A 293 6.72 9.79 1.15
C LYS A 293 7.41 10.33 2.40
N GLY A 294 8.14 9.48 3.12
CA GLY A 294 8.91 9.89 4.30
C GLY A 294 8.04 10.25 5.50
N LEU A 295 6.80 9.73 5.55
CA LEU A 295 5.96 9.81 6.73
C LEU A 295 6.70 9.16 7.92
N LYS A 296 6.68 9.81 9.08
CA LYS A 296 7.33 9.31 10.30
C LYS A 296 6.31 9.26 11.41
N GLY A 297 6.16 8.09 12.00
CA GLY A 297 5.21 7.85 13.06
C GLY A 297 5.29 6.40 13.53
N GLN A 298 4.33 6.01 14.35
CA GLN A 298 4.19 4.65 14.84
C GLN A 298 2.71 4.31 14.97
N LEU A 299 2.37 3.05 14.71
CA LEU A 299 1.09 2.49 15.13
C LEU A 299 1.11 2.28 16.65
N THR A 300 -0.06 2.43 17.27
CA THR A 300 -0.27 2.01 18.66
C THR A 300 -0.09 0.49 18.82
N GLU A 301 0.10 0.04 20.06
CA GLU A 301 0.34 -1.36 20.43
C GLU A 301 -0.81 -2.27 20.01
N ASP A 302 -2.05 -1.79 20.10
CA ASP A 302 -3.25 -2.47 19.58
C ASP A 302 -3.37 -2.38 18.04
N GLY A 303 -2.59 -1.53 17.40
CA GLY A 303 -2.61 -1.29 15.96
C GLY A 303 -3.85 -0.54 15.47
N GLU A 304 -4.57 0.14 16.36
CA GLU A 304 -5.83 0.83 16.09
C GLU A 304 -5.66 2.31 15.70
N GLU A 305 -4.56 2.95 16.09
CA GLU A 305 -4.25 4.33 15.74
C GLU A 305 -2.84 4.46 15.14
N TYR A 306 -2.66 5.47 14.29
CA TYR A 306 -1.34 5.92 13.84
C TYR A 306 -1.03 7.30 14.41
N ILE A 307 0.18 7.45 14.97
CA ILE A 307 0.63 8.69 15.60
C ILE A 307 1.92 9.15 14.92
N THR A 308 1.92 10.37 14.39
CA THR A 308 3.09 11.01 13.77
C THR A 308 4.21 11.29 14.80
N GLU A 309 5.47 11.29 14.38
CA GLU A 309 6.62 11.60 15.26
C GLU A 309 6.44 12.98 15.93
N GLU A 310 5.98 13.98 15.17
CA GLU A 310 5.69 15.33 15.66
C GLU A 310 4.64 15.32 16.77
N LYS A 311 3.53 14.58 16.59
CA LYS A 311 2.48 14.47 17.59
C LYS A 311 2.95 13.71 18.83
N ILE A 312 3.70 12.62 18.65
CA ILE A 312 4.33 11.89 19.76
C ILE A 312 5.23 12.84 20.58
N ILE A 313 6.06 13.67 19.94
CA ILE A 313 6.91 14.64 20.64
C ILE A 313 6.06 15.65 21.43
N GLU A 314 4.99 16.16 20.84
CA GLU A 314 4.08 17.11 21.49
C GLU A 314 3.46 16.51 22.74
N GLU A 315 2.86 15.31 22.62
CA GLU A 315 2.21 14.60 23.73
C GLU A 315 3.24 14.23 24.82
N ILE A 316 4.42 13.74 24.44
CA ILE A 316 5.52 13.47 25.39
C ILE A 316 5.90 14.74 26.16
N LYS A 317 6.00 15.90 25.50
CA LYS A 317 6.33 17.17 26.18
C LYS A 317 5.23 17.59 27.16
N GLN A 318 3.96 17.40 26.80
CA GLN A 318 2.83 17.71 27.68
C GLN A 318 2.85 16.80 28.91
N ILE A 319 3.02 15.49 28.71
CA ILE A 319 3.10 14.50 29.78
C ILE A 319 4.28 14.79 30.72
N ILE A 320 5.47 15.01 30.16
CA ILE A 320 6.67 15.28 30.95
C ILE A 320 6.55 16.60 31.69
N GLY A 321 6.00 17.64 31.07
CA GLY A 321 5.96 19.01 31.61
C GLY A 321 5.37 19.12 33.02
N SER A 322 4.53 18.17 33.42
CA SER A 322 3.91 18.11 34.75
C SER A 322 4.69 17.37 35.84
N THR A 323 5.77 16.65 35.53
CA THR A 323 6.47 15.78 36.51
C THR A 323 7.99 15.96 36.50
N GLU A 324 8.64 15.65 37.63
CA GLU A 324 10.11 15.76 37.76
C GLU A 324 10.83 14.59 37.09
N GLU A 325 10.28 13.42 37.33
CA GLU A 325 10.65 12.12 36.78
C GLU A 325 9.38 11.49 36.22
N ILE A 326 9.52 10.70 35.17
CA ILE A 326 8.42 9.88 34.68
C ILE A 326 8.93 8.51 34.23
N LEU A 327 8.16 7.48 34.58
CA LEU A 327 8.38 6.13 34.07
C LEU A 327 8.02 6.07 32.59
N ILE A 328 8.89 5.47 31.78
CA ILE A 328 8.63 5.24 30.36
C ILE A 328 7.37 4.39 30.17
N SER A 329 7.09 3.46 31.09
CA SER A 329 5.84 2.68 31.10
C SER A 329 4.60 3.55 31.27
N THR A 330 4.67 4.63 32.06
CA THR A 330 3.58 5.60 32.20
C THR A 330 3.36 6.39 30.91
N ILE A 331 4.43 6.87 30.28
CA ILE A 331 4.33 7.49 28.95
C ILE A 331 3.72 6.49 27.96
N ASN A 332 4.16 5.23 28.03
CA ASN A 332 3.68 4.17 27.16
C ASN A 332 2.18 3.93 27.30
N SER A 333 1.68 3.84 28.54
CA SER A 333 0.25 3.64 28.80
C SER A 333 -0.62 4.80 28.33
N LEU A 334 -0.08 6.02 28.29
CA LEU A 334 -0.80 7.21 27.84
C LEU A 334 -0.79 7.35 26.31
N LEU A 335 0.31 6.98 25.67
CA LEU A 335 0.44 7.05 24.21
C LEU A 335 -0.11 5.80 23.51
N GLY A 336 -0.17 4.66 24.20
CA GLY A 336 -0.51 3.37 23.64
C GLY A 336 0.55 2.83 22.68
N LEU A 337 1.85 3.12 22.90
CA LEU A 337 2.94 2.65 22.03
C LEU A 337 3.57 1.34 22.55
N GLU A 338 4.51 0.76 21.80
CA GLU A 338 5.31 -0.35 22.29
C GLU A 338 6.48 0.19 23.14
N SER A 339 6.60 -0.28 24.39
CA SER A 339 7.51 0.27 25.41
C SER A 339 8.98 0.33 24.95
N GLY A 340 9.48 -0.73 24.29
CA GLY A 340 10.84 -0.78 23.77
C GLY A 340 11.11 0.27 22.69
N LYS A 341 10.15 0.47 21.77
CA LYS A 341 10.26 1.48 20.70
C LYS A 341 10.19 2.89 21.24
N LEU A 342 9.37 3.12 22.27
CA LEU A 342 9.21 4.43 22.91
C LEU A 342 10.50 4.89 23.59
N ALA A 343 11.17 4.01 24.34
CA ALA A 343 12.44 4.33 24.98
C ALA A 343 13.52 4.75 23.97
N ASP A 344 13.65 4.00 22.88
CA ASP A 344 14.59 4.30 21.80
C ASP A 344 14.24 5.60 21.06
N LEU A 345 12.95 5.89 20.90
CA LEU A 345 12.47 7.14 20.34
C LEU A 345 12.86 8.32 21.26
N ILE A 346 12.56 8.23 22.55
CA ILE A 346 12.91 9.28 23.54
C ILE A 346 14.42 9.51 23.57
N TYR A 347 15.23 8.45 23.53
CA TYR A 347 16.69 8.56 23.43
C TYR A 347 17.12 9.33 22.18
N LYS A 348 16.60 8.97 21.00
CA LYS A 348 16.89 9.65 19.73
C LYS A 348 16.45 11.12 19.76
N LEU A 349 15.28 11.41 20.32
CA LEU A 349 14.74 12.77 20.44
C LEU A 349 15.57 13.63 21.38
N THR A 350 16.05 13.05 22.49
CA THR A 350 16.94 13.71 23.44
C THR A 350 18.29 14.01 22.81
N LYS A 351 18.89 13.05 22.11
CA LYS A 351 20.17 13.23 21.39
C LYS A 351 20.08 14.31 20.29
N LYS A 352 18.91 14.46 19.65
CA LYS A 352 18.62 15.51 18.67
C LYS A 352 18.27 16.87 19.31
N GLY A 353 18.19 16.96 20.64
CA GLY A 353 17.80 18.18 21.36
C GLY A 353 16.30 18.53 21.24
N LYS A 354 15.46 17.64 20.71
CA LYS A 354 14.00 17.84 20.62
C LYS A 354 13.32 17.69 21.98
N LEU A 355 13.89 16.87 22.87
CA LEU A 355 13.50 16.71 24.27
C LEU A 355 14.66 17.15 25.18
N LYS A 356 14.33 17.82 26.28
CA LYS A 356 15.30 18.34 27.26
C LYS A 356 15.28 17.50 28.53
N GLY A 357 16.06 16.43 28.55
CA GLY A 357 16.16 15.55 29.70
C GLY A 357 17.24 14.50 29.54
N ILE A 358 17.22 13.52 30.43
CA ILE A 358 18.14 12.39 30.44
C ILE A 358 17.31 11.12 30.63
N LEU A 359 17.55 10.14 29.76
CA LEU A 359 16.98 8.80 29.90
C LEU A 359 17.91 8.00 30.82
N SER A 360 17.33 7.25 31.77
CA SER A 360 18.09 6.41 32.68
C SER A 360 18.84 5.29 31.93
N GLN A 361 19.89 4.72 32.55
CA GLN A 361 20.72 3.70 31.91
C GLN A 361 19.90 2.46 31.56
N ASN A 362 18.98 2.06 32.44
CA ASN A 362 18.08 0.94 32.21
C ASN A 362 16.91 1.27 31.25
N LYS A 363 16.81 2.53 30.78
CA LYS A 363 15.75 3.06 29.91
C LYS A 363 14.33 2.97 30.49
N GLU A 364 14.18 2.89 31.81
CA GLU A 364 12.88 2.84 32.46
C GLU A 364 12.35 4.21 32.88
N LYS A 365 13.23 5.21 33.03
CA LYS A 365 12.91 6.55 33.54
C LYS A 365 13.41 7.65 32.64
N PHE A 366 12.62 8.71 32.51
CA PHE A 366 13.05 9.97 31.91
C PHE A 366 13.06 11.09 32.95
N TYR A 367 14.19 11.74 33.10
CA TYR A 367 14.37 12.88 34.00
C TYR A 367 14.37 14.20 33.23
N GLN A 368 13.56 15.17 33.67
CA GLN A 368 13.69 16.52 33.14
C GLN A 368 15.04 17.14 33.49
N ILE A 369 15.69 17.77 32.51
CA ILE A 369 17.07 18.27 32.69
C ILE A 369 17.20 19.28 33.84
N ASN A 370 16.21 20.15 34.02
CA ASN A 370 16.26 21.18 35.07
C ASN A 370 16.03 20.58 36.47
N LYS A 371 15.23 19.52 36.54
CA LYS A 371 14.84 18.88 37.80
C LYS A 371 15.96 17.97 38.31
N ILE A 372 16.54 17.14 37.45
CA ILE A 372 17.72 16.34 37.82
C ILE A 372 18.91 17.23 38.21
N LYS A 373 19.09 18.38 37.54
CA LYS A 373 20.10 19.37 37.91
C LYS A 373 19.86 19.95 39.30
N ALA A 374 18.62 20.25 39.66
CA ALA A 374 18.28 20.76 40.98
C ALA A 374 18.56 19.69 42.07
N ALA A 375 18.19 18.45 41.82
CA ALA A 375 18.43 17.34 42.74
C ALA A 375 19.93 17.05 42.94
N ILE A 376 20.70 16.97 41.84
CA ILE A 376 22.17 16.81 41.93
C ILE A 376 22.79 18.00 42.66
N MET A 377 22.31 19.23 42.40
CA MET A 377 22.83 20.41 43.09
C MET A 377 22.59 20.38 44.60
N GLU A 378 21.43 19.90 45.03
CA GLU A 378 21.09 19.69 46.44
C GLU A 378 22.07 18.69 47.09
N ASP A 379 22.26 17.52 46.47
CA ASP A 379 23.23 16.51 46.94
C ASP A 379 24.65 17.07 47.09
N LEU A 380 25.13 17.77 46.05
CA LEU A 380 26.47 18.38 46.08
C LEU A 380 26.57 19.49 47.12
N SER A 381 25.46 20.15 47.47
CA SER A 381 25.45 21.22 48.47
C SER A 381 25.60 20.69 49.90
N GLU A 382 25.25 19.43 50.16
CA GLU A 382 25.32 18.82 51.49
C GLU A 382 26.67 18.13 51.76
N VAL A 383 27.32 17.62 50.72
CA VAL A 383 28.56 16.84 50.85
C VAL A 383 29.82 17.69 50.67
N LYS A 384 30.93 17.30 51.31
CA LYS A 384 32.25 17.92 51.10
C LYS A 384 32.94 17.37 49.84
N GLU A 385 32.82 16.07 49.65
CA GLU A 385 33.39 15.29 48.55
C GLU A 385 32.41 14.16 48.24
N ILE A 386 32.29 13.76 46.97
CA ILE A 386 31.46 12.61 46.58
C ILE A 386 32.02 11.98 45.30
N GLU A 387 32.00 10.65 45.22
CA GLU A 387 32.32 9.95 43.98
C GLU A 387 31.21 10.19 42.95
N ILE A 388 31.58 10.53 41.72
CA ILE A 388 30.61 10.81 40.65
C ILE A 388 29.82 9.55 40.29
N LEU A 389 30.39 8.37 40.51
CA LEU A 389 29.69 7.09 40.37
C LEU A 389 28.54 6.96 41.36
N GLU A 390 28.65 7.50 42.59
CA GLU A 390 27.54 7.49 43.55
C GLU A 390 26.37 8.34 43.05
N ILE A 391 26.64 9.53 42.50
CA ILE A 391 25.62 10.37 41.86
C ILE A 391 25.01 9.65 40.65
N ALA A 392 25.85 9.05 39.79
CA ALA A 392 25.40 8.32 38.61
C ALA A 392 24.46 7.16 38.99
N ASN A 393 24.82 6.37 40.00
CA ASN A 393 24.01 5.26 40.50
C ASN A 393 22.72 5.74 41.17
N LYS A 394 22.78 6.81 41.96
CA LYS A 394 21.60 7.37 42.67
C LYS A 394 20.49 7.79 41.70
N TYR A 395 20.87 8.39 40.56
CA TYR A 395 19.92 8.86 39.55
C TYR A 395 19.78 7.90 38.36
N ASP A 396 20.42 6.73 38.40
CA ASP A 396 20.49 5.76 37.29
C ASP A 396 20.86 6.42 35.94
N ILE A 397 21.87 7.28 35.92
CA ILE A 397 22.39 7.96 34.71
C ILE A 397 23.82 7.53 34.43
N SER A 398 24.31 7.72 33.20
CA SER A 398 25.72 7.40 32.91
C SER A 398 26.67 8.28 33.72
N GLN A 399 27.83 7.75 34.10
CA GLN A 399 28.86 8.56 34.78
C GLN A 399 29.27 9.76 33.91
N VAL A 400 29.30 9.60 32.58
CA VAL A 400 29.59 10.68 31.63
C VAL A 400 28.55 11.80 31.74
N ASP A 401 27.25 11.45 31.77
CA ASP A 401 26.19 12.44 31.91
C ASP A 401 26.26 13.12 33.29
N ALA A 402 26.51 12.38 34.36
CA ALA A 402 26.71 12.93 35.70
C ALA A 402 27.85 13.96 35.71
N VAL A 403 29.01 13.63 35.15
CA VAL A 403 30.16 14.56 35.02
C VAL A 403 29.77 15.83 34.26
N LEU A 404 29.08 15.70 33.13
CA LEU A 404 28.66 16.85 32.32
C LEU A 404 27.69 17.75 33.07
N LEU A 405 26.70 17.18 33.77
CA LEU A 405 25.76 17.93 34.60
C LEU A 405 26.47 18.67 35.73
N ILE A 406 27.35 17.98 36.47
CA ILE A 406 28.10 18.57 37.59
C ILE A 406 28.97 19.73 37.10
N LYS A 407 29.70 19.55 36.00
CA LYS A 407 30.52 20.64 35.41
C LYS A 407 29.67 21.82 34.97
N GLU A 408 28.50 21.58 34.37
CA GLU A 408 27.57 22.65 34.01
C GLU A 408 27.02 23.38 35.25
N LEU A 409 26.69 22.64 36.31
CA LEU A 409 26.23 23.20 37.59
C LEU A 409 27.29 24.09 38.24
N ILE A 410 28.54 23.63 38.32
CA ILE A 410 29.68 24.42 38.83
C ILE A 410 29.84 25.70 38.01
N LYS A 411 29.82 25.59 36.67
CA LYS A 411 29.97 26.74 35.78
C LYS A 411 28.83 27.74 35.93
N LYS A 412 27.60 27.28 35.98
CA LYS A 412 26.39 28.14 36.01
C LYS A 412 26.14 28.75 37.40
N TYR A 413 26.44 28.00 38.45
CA TYR A 413 26.15 28.36 39.85
C TYR A 413 27.43 28.52 40.68
N SER A 414 28.50 29.04 40.08
CA SER A 414 29.83 29.15 40.71
C SER A 414 29.86 29.88 42.07
N LYS A 415 28.86 30.73 42.34
CA LYS A 415 28.70 31.40 43.64
C LYS A 415 28.11 30.50 44.74
N GLN A 416 27.25 29.55 44.35
CA GLN A 416 26.51 28.67 45.26
C GLN A 416 27.20 27.31 45.39
N LEU A 417 27.81 26.81 44.31
CA LEU A 417 28.51 25.54 44.25
C LEU A 417 29.98 25.77 43.87
N ARG A 418 30.81 26.02 44.89
CA ARG A 418 32.26 26.13 44.75
C ARG A 418 32.90 24.76 44.90
N GLY A 419 33.24 24.14 43.78
CA GLY A 419 33.86 22.84 43.76
C GLY A 419 34.42 22.50 42.39
N TYR A 420 35.08 21.35 42.32
CA TYR A 420 35.83 20.89 41.17
C TYR A 420 35.58 19.41 40.93
N VAL A 421 35.68 19.01 39.67
CA VAL A 421 35.68 17.60 39.25
C VAL A 421 37.12 17.22 38.94
N THR A 422 37.60 16.10 39.47
CA THR A 422 38.95 15.60 39.17
C THR A 422 39.13 15.29 37.69
N SER A 423 40.38 15.32 37.20
CA SER A 423 40.71 15.09 35.79
C SER A 423 40.35 13.67 35.33
N ASP A 424 40.42 12.69 36.22
CA ASP A 424 39.93 11.33 35.97
C ASP A 424 38.40 11.22 35.99
N SER A 425 37.68 12.31 36.31
CA SER A 425 36.22 12.38 36.36
C SER A 425 35.59 11.36 37.33
N ILE A 426 36.32 11.04 38.41
CA ILE A 426 35.88 10.12 39.46
C ILE A 426 35.30 10.86 40.67
N LEU A 427 35.85 12.02 41.03
CA LEU A 427 35.52 12.69 42.29
C LEU A 427 35.06 14.13 42.05
N PHE A 428 34.01 14.53 42.75
CA PHE A 428 33.69 15.93 43.01
C PHE A 428 34.23 16.32 44.39
N ILE A 429 34.88 17.48 44.49
CA ILE A 429 35.41 18.03 45.73
C ILE A 429 35.08 19.52 45.85
N LYS A 430 34.54 19.95 47.00
CA LYS A 430 34.33 21.38 47.29
C LYS A 430 35.65 22.12 47.43
N GLU A 431 35.63 23.41 47.11
CA GLU A 431 36.82 24.30 47.14
C GLU A 431 37.51 24.29 48.52
N GLU A 432 36.75 24.37 49.62
CA GLU A 432 37.32 24.39 50.97
C GLU A 432 38.10 23.09 51.32
N PRO A 433 37.52 21.87 51.25
CA PRO A 433 38.28 20.63 51.42
C PRO A 433 39.50 20.51 50.49
N LEU A 434 39.38 20.95 49.24
CA LEU A 434 40.49 20.94 48.29
C LEU A 434 41.63 21.86 48.74
N ASN A 435 41.32 23.07 49.19
CA ASN A 435 42.30 24.01 49.73
C ASN A 435 43.05 23.41 50.93
N PHE A 436 42.35 22.70 51.82
CA PHE A 436 42.99 21.98 52.93
C PHE A 436 43.94 20.87 52.45
N LYS A 437 43.54 20.09 51.43
CA LYS A 437 44.42 19.06 50.83
C LYS A 437 45.67 19.68 50.19
N ILE A 438 45.52 20.80 49.48
CA ILE A 438 46.65 21.53 48.89
C ILE A 438 47.59 22.02 50.00
N MET A 439 47.07 22.67 51.04
CA MET A 439 47.90 23.15 52.16
C MET A 439 48.62 22.02 52.88
N ALA A 440 47.91 20.93 53.19
CA ALA A 440 48.50 19.75 53.83
C ALA A 440 49.57 19.08 52.96
N PHE A 441 49.43 19.15 51.63
CA PHE A 441 50.46 18.69 50.71
C PHE A 441 51.68 19.63 50.71
N ILE A 442 51.46 20.94 50.65
CA ILE A 442 52.53 21.94 50.68
C ILE A 442 53.37 21.84 51.96
N ASP A 443 52.72 21.64 53.11
CA ASP A 443 53.38 21.51 54.41
C ASP A 443 54.36 20.31 54.48
N LYS A 444 54.29 19.35 53.54
CA LYS A 444 55.26 18.23 53.42
C LYS A 444 56.59 18.63 52.76
N PHE A 445 56.69 19.81 52.15
CA PHE A 445 57.86 20.25 51.37
C PHE A 445 58.55 21.46 52.03
N PRO A 446 59.60 21.25 52.84
CA PRO A 446 60.25 22.32 53.62
C PRO A 446 60.98 23.37 52.75
N GLU A 447 61.30 23.04 51.50
CA GLU A 447 62.03 23.94 50.59
C GLU A 447 61.14 25.01 49.91
N ASN A 448 59.83 25.04 50.20
CA ASN A 448 58.86 25.97 49.59
C ASN A 448 58.85 25.95 48.05
N LYS A 449 59.34 24.85 47.45
CA LYS A 449 59.38 24.60 46.01
C LYS A 449 58.68 23.29 45.70
N ILE A 450 57.62 23.36 44.89
CA ILE A 450 56.82 22.19 44.49
C ILE A 450 56.63 22.29 42.99
N LEU A 451 56.82 21.19 42.25
CA LEU A 451 56.50 21.18 40.83
C LEU A 451 54.98 21.11 40.66
N LEU A 452 54.42 21.96 39.79
CA LEU A 452 52.98 21.97 39.51
C LEU A 452 52.49 20.57 39.11
N THR A 453 53.29 19.85 38.31
CA THR A 453 53.01 18.47 37.87
C THR A 453 52.92 17.46 39.01
N THR A 454 53.70 17.64 40.07
CA THR A 454 53.61 16.78 41.26
C THR A 454 52.27 17.01 41.97
N LEU A 455 51.85 18.26 42.11
CA LEU A 455 50.57 18.62 42.73
C LEU A 455 49.38 18.17 41.87
N GLN A 456 49.47 18.28 40.54
CA GLN A 456 48.46 17.76 39.61
C GLN A 456 48.27 16.24 39.75
N HIS A 457 49.38 15.49 39.82
CA HIS A 457 49.34 14.05 39.95
C HIS A 457 48.73 13.62 41.28
N GLU A 458 49.11 14.28 42.38
CA GLU A 458 48.56 13.97 43.71
C GLU A 458 47.05 14.27 43.80
N LEU A 459 46.62 15.44 43.33
CA LEU A 459 45.24 15.89 43.47
C LEU A 459 44.33 15.42 42.34
N LYS A 460 44.92 14.82 41.30
CA LYS A 460 44.25 14.45 40.05
C LYS A 460 43.43 15.60 39.49
N LEU A 461 44.05 16.77 39.35
CA LEU A 461 43.45 17.95 38.73
C LEU A 461 44.15 18.24 37.41
N ASP A 462 43.41 18.69 36.40
CA ASP A 462 44.02 19.22 35.20
C ASP A 462 44.74 20.56 35.50
N GLU A 463 45.65 20.95 34.62
CA GLU A 463 46.49 22.13 34.82
C GLU A 463 45.68 23.41 35.01
N GLU A 464 44.67 23.61 34.17
CA GLU A 464 43.83 24.81 34.19
C GLU A 464 43.05 24.89 35.50
N THR A 465 42.41 23.80 35.91
CA THR A 465 41.68 23.71 37.18
C THR A 465 42.60 23.98 38.36
N LEU A 466 43.78 23.33 38.41
CA LEU A 466 44.72 23.52 39.52
C LEU A 466 45.24 24.96 39.58
N LEU A 467 45.59 25.56 38.44
CA LEU A 467 46.03 26.95 38.38
C LEU A 467 44.94 27.91 38.87
N ASN A 468 43.68 27.68 38.49
CA ASN A 468 42.55 28.49 38.96
C ASN A 468 42.38 28.38 40.48
N VAL A 469 42.45 27.17 41.04
CA VAL A 469 42.40 26.95 42.50
C VAL A 469 43.54 27.69 43.19
N LEU A 470 44.78 27.53 42.71
CA LEU A 470 45.95 28.17 43.33
C LEU A 470 45.90 29.69 43.22
N ASN A 471 45.44 30.25 42.10
CA ASN A 471 45.25 31.69 41.94
C ASN A 471 44.19 32.22 42.91
N ASN A 472 43.06 31.52 43.07
CA ASN A 472 42.06 31.88 44.08
C ASN A 472 42.68 31.84 45.49
N MET A 473 43.42 30.77 45.82
CA MET A 473 44.07 30.67 47.12
C MET A 473 45.09 31.79 47.37
N LEU A 474 45.84 32.23 46.35
CA LEU A 474 46.73 33.41 46.45
C LEU A 474 45.94 34.71 46.66
N GLU A 475 44.87 34.91 45.88
CA GLU A 475 44.03 36.11 45.96
C GLU A 475 43.39 36.26 47.34
N PHE A 476 42.96 35.14 47.94
CA PHE A 476 42.42 35.10 49.30
C PHE A 476 43.48 35.04 50.40
N GLY A 477 44.78 35.03 50.05
CA GLY A 477 45.88 34.99 51.01
C GLY A 477 45.99 33.67 51.81
N LEU A 478 45.44 32.57 51.29
CA LEU A 478 45.57 31.22 51.88
C LEU A 478 46.97 30.63 51.66
N ILE A 479 47.63 31.07 50.59
CA ILE A 479 49.02 30.76 50.27
C ILE A 479 49.71 32.06 49.83
N GLN A 480 51.03 32.10 49.91
CA GLN A 480 51.86 33.20 49.39
C GLN A 480 52.86 32.66 48.37
N GLY A 481 53.24 33.47 47.38
CA GLY A 481 54.34 33.14 46.47
C GLY A 481 54.04 33.43 45.01
N LYS A 482 54.74 32.72 44.12
CA LYS A 482 54.65 32.89 42.68
C LYS A 482 54.33 31.55 42.01
N ILE A 483 53.19 31.51 41.33
CA ILE A 483 52.83 30.40 40.45
C ILE A 483 53.66 30.53 39.16
N SER A 484 54.50 29.52 38.91
CA SER A 484 55.22 29.33 37.65
C SER A 484 55.27 27.81 37.36
N LYS A 485 55.89 27.36 36.25
CA LYS A 485 56.09 25.91 36.00
C LYS A 485 56.78 25.22 37.19
N ASP A 486 57.70 25.95 37.80
CA ASP A 486 58.21 25.66 39.15
C ASP A 486 57.38 26.49 40.14
N LEU A 487 56.51 25.85 40.92
CA LEU A 487 55.67 26.55 41.89
C LEU A 487 56.54 26.94 43.09
N TYR A 488 56.61 28.23 43.40
CA TYR A 488 57.23 28.74 44.63
C TYR A 488 56.11 29.18 45.56
N ILE A 489 55.74 28.32 46.51
CA ILE A 489 54.69 28.63 47.49
C ILE A 489 55.28 28.58 48.89
N LYS A 490 55.03 29.64 49.66
CA LYS A 490 55.23 29.72 51.10
C LYS A 490 53.87 29.93 51.77
N LYS A 491 53.70 29.38 52.97
CA LYS A 491 52.50 29.61 53.80
C LYS A 491 52.39 31.07 54.22
#